data_AF-A0AAV3S5A2-F1
#
_entry.id   AF-A0AAV3S5A2-F1
#
_cell.length_a   1.000
_cell.length_b   1.000
_cell.length_c   1.000
_cell.angle_alpha   90.00
_cell.angle_beta   90.00
_cell.angle_gamma   90.00
#
_symmetry.space_group_name_H-M   'P 1'
#
loop_
_entity.id
_entity.type
_entity.pdbx_description
1 polymer ?
#
loop_
_entity_poly.entity_id
_entity_poly.type
_entity_poly.pdbx_seq_one_letter_code
_entity_poly.pdbx_strand_id
1 'polypeptide(L)'
;MSDVGELSVVRVSVDTTACDGPTVGETDGISMTHSTIDAAPDAAADADAILADAAVARSEALGGVIRASDAVCVVSDASADAATTARTLRRAVNDGWDDFPVPAGEFARLDALADTDFDDPTLRAHLRGMTTTARECVDARAGFIGLVEERHETFLTGKGVDLSDRERGRAVCAHGITDDGAFVVDDLATSDRGGTVTADLDFYAGAPLVAGGERIGMLCVADDGGDGFDETDTQVLERLAEQTSRYIDRYGTS
;
A
#
# COMPACT_ATOMS: atom_id res chain seq x y z
N MET A 1 -32.46 7.91 2.13
CA MET A 1 -31.45 8.50 3.03
C MET A 1 -31.16 7.43 4.05
N SER A 2 -30.26 6.51 3.72
CA SER A 2 -29.82 5.48 4.66
C SER A 2 -29.15 6.19 5.83
N ASP A 3 -29.47 5.79 7.06
CA ASP A 3 -28.80 6.24 8.28
C ASP A 3 -27.30 6.14 8.03
N VAL A 4 -26.63 7.29 7.92
CA VAL A 4 -25.18 7.30 7.94
C VAL A 4 -24.85 7.27 9.43
N GLY A 5 -24.66 6.06 9.95
CA GLY A 5 -24.33 5.84 11.36
C GLY A 5 -23.14 6.69 11.78
N GLU A 6 -23.14 7.10 13.05
CA GLU A 6 -22.01 7.82 13.64
C GLU A 6 -20.79 6.89 13.64
N LEU A 7 -19.66 7.37 13.10
CA LEU A 7 -18.39 6.64 13.06
C LEU A 7 -17.39 7.29 14.00
N SER A 8 -16.85 6.51 14.92
CA SER A 8 -15.73 6.88 15.77
C SER A 8 -14.41 6.58 15.05
N VAL A 9 -13.57 7.61 14.90
CA VAL A 9 -12.28 7.51 14.20
C VAL A 9 -11.16 7.97 15.13
N VAL A 10 -10.08 7.19 15.18
CA VAL A 10 -8.85 7.61 15.87
C VAL A 10 -7.82 7.98 14.82
N ARG A 11 -7.44 9.25 14.78
CA ARG A 11 -6.28 9.68 14.00
C ARG A 11 -5.01 9.30 14.74
N VAL A 12 -4.09 8.65 14.04
CA VAL A 12 -2.82 8.19 14.60
C VAL A 12 -1.67 8.90 13.90
N SER A 13 -0.81 9.54 14.69
CA SER A 13 0.37 10.27 14.23
C SER A 13 1.59 9.96 15.11
N VAL A 14 2.77 10.45 14.70
CA VAL A 14 4.00 10.32 15.52
C VAL A 14 3.89 11.13 16.81
N ASP A 15 3.35 12.35 16.71
CA ASP A 15 2.92 13.18 17.84
C ASP A 15 1.61 13.87 17.47
N THR A 16 0.73 14.04 18.46
CA THR A 16 -0.58 14.71 18.37
C THR A 16 -0.54 16.16 17.89
N THR A 17 0.64 16.80 17.87
CA THR A 17 0.81 18.19 17.41
C THR A 17 1.15 18.31 15.92
N ALA A 18 1.62 17.21 15.30
CA ALA A 18 1.94 17.14 13.88
C ALA A 18 0.89 16.28 13.19
N CYS A 19 0.14 16.87 12.27
CA CYS A 19 -0.85 16.15 11.47
C CYS A 19 -0.59 16.43 9.98
N ASP A 20 -0.30 15.37 9.23
CA ASP A 20 -0.12 15.44 7.79
C ASP A 20 -1.37 14.90 7.07
N GLY A 21 -1.98 15.74 6.23
CA GLY A 21 -3.11 15.38 5.37
C GLY A 21 -4.49 15.82 5.89
N PRO A 22 -5.59 15.23 5.38
CA PRO A 22 -6.93 15.78 5.56
C PRO A 22 -7.46 15.57 6.98
N THR A 23 -8.04 16.62 7.58
CA THR A 23 -8.83 16.51 8.80
C THR A 23 -10.28 16.22 8.44
N VAL A 24 -10.82 15.09 8.90
CA VAL A 24 -12.24 14.76 8.67
C VAL A 24 -13.14 15.53 9.65
N GLY A 25 -12.67 15.76 10.89
CA GLY A 25 -13.36 16.54 11.92
C GLY A 25 -14.74 15.96 12.30
N GLU A 26 -15.57 16.76 13.00
CA GLU A 26 -17.01 16.48 13.21
C GLU A 26 -17.82 16.73 11.93
N THR A 27 -17.31 16.30 10.78
CA THR A 27 -18.05 16.39 9.52
C THR A 27 -18.69 15.04 9.26
N ASP A 28 -19.89 15.04 8.69
CA ASP A 28 -20.43 13.81 8.09
C ASP A 28 -20.68 12.68 9.13
N GLY A 29 -21.03 13.01 10.38
CA GLY A 29 -21.28 11.99 11.41
C GLY A 29 -20.03 11.17 11.78
N ILE A 30 -18.84 11.67 11.47
CA ILE A 30 -17.58 11.12 11.94
C ILE A 30 -17.17 11.92 13.18
N SER A 31 -16.89 11.24 14.29
CA SER A 31 -16.27 11.82 15.48
C SER A 31 -14.81 11.38 15.51
N MET A 32 -13.89 12.34 15.55
CA MET A 32 -12.45 12.05 15.43
C MET A 32 -11.70 12.44 16.70
N THR A 33 -10.94 11.50 17.25
CA THR A 33 -9.97 11.72 18.33
C THR A 33 -8.54 11.53 17.81
N HIS A 34 -7.54 12.05 18.50
CA HIS A 34 -6.13 11.95 18.09
C HIS A 34 -5.34 11.16 19.14
N SER A 35 -4.48 10.24 18.69
CA SER A 35 -3.56 9.48 19.54
C SER A 35 -2.19 9.36 18.88
N THR A 36 -1.15 9.15 19.69
CA THR A 36 0.19 8.80 19.19
C THR A 36 0.24 7.33 18.80
N ILE A 37 1.12 6.97 17.86
CA ILE A 37 1.29 5.58 17.40
C ILE A 37 1.49 4.57 18.55
N ASP A 38 2.25 4.92 19.58
CA ASP A 38 2.49 4.04 20.74
C ASP A 38 1.24 3.80 21.62
N ALA A 39 0.30 4.74 21.62
CA ALA A 39 -0.95 4.65 22.38
C ALA A 39 -2.14 4.26 21.49
N ALA A 40 -1.91 4.05 20.20
CA ALA A 40 -2.93 3.71 19.22
C ALA A 40 -3.62 2.36 19.49
N PRO A 41 -2.93 1.27 19.92
CA PRO A 41 -3.60 0.01 20.20
C PRO A 41 -4.73 0.13 21.23
N ASP A 42 -4.49 0.84 22.33
CA ASP A 42 -5.50 1.06 23.37
C ASP A 42 -6.59 2.04 22.90
N ALA A 43 -6.21 3.09 22.16
CA ALA A 43 -7.16 4.09 21.68
C ALA A 43 -8.09 3.56 20.58
N ALA A 44 -7.60 2.65 19.73
CA ALA A 44 -8.34 2.08 18.60
C ALA A 44 -9.17 0.84 18.99
N ALA A 45 -9.08 0.37 20.24
CA ALA A 45 -9.80 -0.82 20.68
C ALA A 45 -11.33 -0.72 20.55
N ASP A 46 -11.89 0.49 20.74
CA ASP A 46 -13.32 0.76 20.65
C ASP A 46 -13.68 1.67 19.45
N ALA A 47 -12.74 1.93 18.55
CA ALA A 47 -12.94 2.80 17.39
C ALA A 47 -13.45 2.02 16.18
N ASP A 48 -14.29 2.63 15.34
CA ASP A 48 -14.74 2.01 14.09
C ASP A 48 -13.63 2.02 13.02
N ALA A 49 -12.75 3.02 13.05
CA ALA A 49 -11.65 3.15 12.10
C ALA A 49 -10.44 3.92 12.66
N ILE A 50 -9.30 3.69 12.03
CA ILE A 50 -8.04 4.42 12.24
C ILE A 50 -7.77 5.28 11.00
N LEU A 51 -7.38 6.54 11.23
CA LEU A 51 -6.81 7.41 10.20
C LEU A 51 -5.33 7.63 10.51
N ALA A 52 -4.44 6.86 9.88
CA ALA A 52 -3.00 6.94 10.10
C ALA A 52 -2.36 8.03 9.23
N ASP A 53 -1.50 8.87 9.81
CA ASP A 53 -0.72 9.84 9.04
C ASP A 53 0.33 9.15 8.17
N ALA A 54 0.69 9.78 7.04
CA ALA A 54 1.69 9.24 6.10
C ALA A 54 3.06 8.99 6.76
N ALA A 55 3.42 9.77 7.79
CA ALA A 55 4.64 9.56 8.57
C ALA A 55 4.60 8.24 9.38
N VAL A 56 3.41 7.84 9.83
CA VAL A 56 3.19 6.60 10.59
C VAL A 56 3.06 5.41 9.64
N ALA A 57 2.54 5.60 8.42
CA ALA A 57 2.49 4.55 7.38
C ALA A 57 3.86 3.89 7.15
N ARG A 58 4.91 4.72 7.15
CA ARG A 58 6.32 4.31 7.02
C ARG A 58 6.93 3.70 8.28
N SER A 59 6.18 3.56 9.37
CA SER A 59 6.66 2.90 10.59
C SER A 59 6.28 1.43 10.63
N GLU A 60 7.11 0.57 11.23
CA GLU A 60 6.74 -0.83 11.48
C GLU A 60 5.59 -0.92 12.49
N ALA A 61 5.54 0.04 13.42
CA ALA A 61 4.55 0.10 14.48
C ALA A 61 3.09 0.13 13.97
N LEU A 62 2.82 0.75 12.82
CA LEU A 62 1.46 0.79 12.26
C LEU A 62 0.91 -0.62 12.01
N GLY A 63 1.74 -1.52 11.51
CA GLY A 63 1.34 -2.89 11.25
C GLY A 63 0.92 -3.65 12.51
N GLY A 64 1.60 -3.38 13.64
CA GLY A 64 1.21 -3.89 14.95
C GLY A 64 -0.14 -3.34 15.42
N VAL A 65 -0.45 -2.07 15.14
CA VAL A 65 -1.77 -1.48 15.44
C VAL A 65 -2.87 -2.14 14.64
N ILE A 66 -2.67 -2.31 13.32
CA ILE A 66 -3.66 -2.94 12.43
C ILE A 66 -4.01 -4.35 12.91
N ARG A 67 -3.03 -5.15 13.36
CA ARG A 67 -3.32 -6.51 13.86
C ARG A 67 -3.93 -6.56 15.26
N ALA A 68 -3.73 -5.52 16.06
CA ALA A 68 -4.22 -5.45 17.43
C ALA A 68 -5.66 -4.91 17.51
N SER A 69 -6.22 -4.43 16.40
CA SER A 69 -7.54 -3.82 16.31
C SER A 69 -8.34 -4.45 15.17
N ASP A 70 -9.66 -4.58 15.34
CA ASP A 70 -10.58 -4.94 14.25
C ASP A 70 -10.97 -3.70 13.40
N ALA A 71 -10.37 -2.53 13.67
CA ALA A 71 -10.67 -1.29 13.00
C ALA A 71 -9.96 -1.20 11.64
N VAL A 72 -10.68 -0.72 10.63
CA VAL A 72 -10.06 -0.41 9.34
C VAL A 72 -9.04 0.71 9.48
N CYS A 73 -7.85 0.50 8.91
CA CYS A 73 -6.82 1.52 8.86
C CYS A 73 -6.78 2.22 7.50
N VAL A 74 -7.22 3.48 7.48
CA VAL A 74 -7.04 4.37 6.34
C VAL A 74 -5.76 5.20 6.53
N VAL A 75 -4.86 5.16 5.56
CA VAL A 75 -3.64 5.95 5.54
C VAL A 75 -3.89 7.27 4.82
N SER A 76 -3.52 8.37 5.46
CA SER A 76 -3.54 9.71 4.91
C SER A 76 -2.72 9.77 3.62
N ASP A 77 -3.35 10.28 2.57
CA ASP A 77 -2.68 10.64 1.33
C ASP A 77 -2.60 12.17 1.25
N ALA A 78 -1.45 12.71 0.85
CA ALA A 78 -1.25 14.15 0.70
C ALA A 78 -2.18 14.78 -0.36
N SER A 79 -2.72 13.97 -1.28
CA SER A 79 -3.63 14.38 -2.35
C SER A 79 -5.11 14.31 -1.98
N ALA A 80 -5.49 13.54 -0.95
CA ALA A 80 -6.88 13.30 -0.61
C ALA A 80 -7.49 14.46 0.20
N ASP A 81 -8.74 14.81 -0.11
CA ASP A 81 -9.52 15.77 0.67
C ASP A 81 -10.35 15.08 1.79
N ALA A 82 -10.93 15.89 2.67
CA ALA A 82 -11.72 15.39 3.80
C ALA A 82 -12.94 14.57 3.36
N ALA A 83 -13.59 14.93 2.23
CA ALA A 83 -14.77 14.25 1.73
C ALA A 83 -14.43 12.86 1.15
N THR A 84 -13.32 12.77 0.45
CA THR A 84 -12.77 11.53 -0.10
C THR A 84 -12.36 10.60 1.03
N THR A 85 -11.64 11.13 2.02
CA THR A 85 -11.25 10.39 3.22
C THR A 85 -12.47 9.85 3.99
N ALA A 86 -13.49 10.69 4.22
CA ALA A 86 -14.73 10.27 4.88
C ALA A 86 -15.47 9.17 4.11
N ARG A 87 -15.48 9.25 2.77
CA ARG A 87 -16.08 8.23 1.92
C ARG A 87 -15.32 6.91 2.00
N THR A 88 -13.99 6.96 1.97
CA THR A 88 -13.12 5.78 2.11
C THR A 88 -13.33 5.13 3.46
N LEU A 89 -13.26 5.87 4.57
CA LEU A 89 -13.52 5.36 5.91
C LEU A 89 -14.88 4.64 5.99
N ARG A 90 -15.96 5.29 5.58
CA ARG A 90 -17.31 4.70 5.62
C ARG A 90 -17.41 3.41 4.83
N ARG A 91 -16.91 3.40 3.59
CA ARG A 91 -17.01 2.23 2.74
C ARG A 91 -16.12 1.10 3.26
N ALA A 92 -14.92 1.42 3.71
CA ALA A 92 -13.98 0.46 4.26
C ALA A 92 -14.53 -0.21 5.53
N VAL A 93 -15.18 0.55 6.42
CA VAL A 93 -15.92 0.00 7.58
C VAL A 93 -17.09 -0.88 7.13
N ASN A 94 -17.94 -0.39 6.22
CA ASN A 94 -19.13 -1.13 5.79
C ASN A 94 -18.82 -2.40 5.00
N ASP A 95 -17.71 -2.40 4.27
CA ASP A 95 -17.29 -3.50 3.39
C ASP A 95 -16.24 -4.42 4.06
N GLY A 96 -15.81 -4.11 5.30
CA GLY A 96 -14.88 -4.89 6.13
C GLY A 96 -13.46 -4.95 5.56
N TRP A 97 -12.75 -3.82 5.53
CA TRP A 97 -11.35 -3.71 5.06
C TRP A 97 -10.36 -3.53 6.23
N ASP A 98 -10.30 -4.46 7.15
CA ASP A 98 -9.57 -4.37 8.42
C ASP A 98 -8.15 -4.98 8.40
N ASP A 99 -7.88 -5.95 7.53
CA ASP A 99 -6.60 -6.70 7.53
C ASP A 99 -5.40 -6.00 6.85
N PHE A 100 -5.55 -4.78 6.33
CA PHE A 100 -4.49 -4.08 5.59
C PHE A 100 -4.66 -2.56 5.59
N PRO A 101 -3.58 -1.79 5.37
CA PRO A 101 -3.69 -0.35 5.24
C PRO A 101 -4.33 0.05 3.90
N VAL A 102 -5.22 1.04 3.95
CA VAL A 102 -6.00 1.54 2.81
C VAL A 102 -5.64 3.01 2.53
N PRO A 103 -5.13 3.39 1.36
CA PRO A 103 -4.94 4.80 1.00
C PRO A 103 -6.24 5.61 1.10
N ALA A 104 -6.19 6.85 1.60
CA ALA A 104 -7.37 7.73 1.69
C ALA A 104 -8.03 7.97 0.31
N GLY A 105 -7.24 7.94 -0.77
CA GLY A 105 -7.66 8.03 -2.17
C GLY A 105 -8.07 6.71 -2.84
N GLU A 106 -8.34 5.64 -2.08
CA GLU A 106 -8.53 4.28 -2.61
C GLU A 106 -9.48 4.16 -3.82
N PHE A 107 -10.57 4.93 -3.88
CA PHE A 107 -11.48 4.85 -5.03
C PHE A 107 -10.86 5.38 -6.31
N ALA A 108 -10.17 6.53 -6.25
CA ALA A 108 -9.47 7.06 -7.41
C ALA A 108 -8.38 6.08 -7.87
N ARG A 109 -7.69 5.46 -6.91
CA ARG A 109 -6.69 4.43 -7.16
C ARG A 109 -7.25 3.19 -7.86
N LEU A 110 -8.40 2.68 -7.40
CA LEU A 110 -9.07 1.54 -8.02
C LEU A 110 -9.62 1.89 -9.41
N ASP A 111 -10.16 3.10 -9.60
CA ASP A 111 -10.60 3.58 -10.90
C ASP A 111 -9.40 3.67 -11.88
N ALA A 112 -8.28 4.25 -11.46
CA ALA A 112 -7.06 4.34 -12.27
C ALA A 112 -6.49 2.96 -12.66
N LEU A 113 -6.55 2.00 -11.72
CA LEU A 113 -6.17 0.61 -12.00
C LEU A 113 -7.09 -0.02 -13.05
N ALA A 114 -8.40 0.15 -12.92
CA ALA A 114 -9.41 -0.41 -13.83
C ALA A 114 -9.37 0.22 -15.23
N ASP A 115 -9.00 1.51 -15.33
CA ASP A 115 -8.87 2.23 -16.59
C ASP A 115 -7.60 1.86 -17.37
N THR A 116 -6.70 1.06 -16.78
CA THR A 116 -5.45 0.62 -17.41
C THR A 116 -5.62 -0.74 -18.10
N ASP A 117 -5.44 -0.79 -19.41
CA ASP A 117 -5.41 -2.01 -20.22
C ASP A 117 -4.07 -2.73 -20.10
N PHE A 118 -3.96 -3.58 -19.07
CA PHE A 118 -2.80 -4.43 -18.89
C PHE A 118 -2.71 -5.59 -19.88
N ASP A 119 -3.73 -5.86 -20.70
CA ASP A 119 -3.73 -6.99 -21.63
C ASP A 119 -3.06 -6.68 -22.97
N ASP A 120 -2.70 -5.41 -23.21
CA ASP A 120 -1.88 -5.03 -24.37
C ASP A 120 -0.55 -5.84 -24.40
N PRO A 121 -0.28 -6.59 -25.47
CA PRO A 121 0.92 -7.42 -25.56
C PRO A 121 2.24 -6.64 -25.50
N THR A 122 2.25 -5.38 -25.98
CA THR A 122 3.44 -4.53 -25.97
C THR A 122 3.75 -4.05 -24.57
N LEU A 123 2.73 -3.63 -23.83
CA LEU A 123 2.82 -3.30 -22.41
C LEU A 123 3.29 -4.51 -21.62
N ARG A 124 2.64 -5.68 -21.77
CA ARG A 124 3.06 -6.93 -21.10
C ARG A 124 4.52 -7.29 -21.36
N ALA A 125 5.00 -7.14 -22.60
CA ALA A 125 6.39 -7.42 -22.93
C ALA A 125 7.35 -6.44 -22.22
N HIS A 126 7.01 -5.15 -22.18
CA HIS A 126 7.79 -4.14 -21.49
C HIS A 126 7.85 -4.40 -19.98
N LEU A 127 6.70 -4.69 -19.34
CA LEU A 127 6.60 -4.97 -17.91
C LEU A 127 7.42 -6.21 -17.51
N ARG A 128 7.40 -7.28 -18.32
CA ARG A 128 8.28 -8.45 -18.13
C ARG A 128 9.76 -8.10 -18.23
N GLY A 129 10.11 -7.18 -19.14
CA GLY A 129 11.45 -6.63 -19.28
C GLY A 129 11.87 -5.89 -18.01
N MET A 130 11.07 -4.93 -17.54
CA MET A 130 11.35 -4.17 -16.32
C MET A 130 11.47 -5.04 -15.08
N THR A 131 10.65 -6.08 -14.97
CA THR A 131 10.76 -7.09 -13.90
C THR A 131 12.10 -7.82 -13.93
N THR A 132 12.58 -8.16 -15.12
CA THR A 132 13.87 -8.85 -15.30
C THR A 132 15.02 -7.90 -14.97
N THR A 133 14.96 -6.66 -15.49
CA THR A 133 15.95 -5.61 -15.24
C THR A 133 16.06 -5.28 -13.77
N ALA A 134 14.93 -5.10 -13.06
CA ALA A 134 14.93 -4.84 -11.63
C ALA A 134 15.71 -5.93 -10.91
N ARG A 135 15.26 -7.19 -11.03
CA ARG A 135 15.94 -8.35 -10.44
C ARG A 135 17.45 -8.38 -10.71
N GLU A 136 17.87 -8.20 -11.96
CA GLU A 136 19.29 -8.27 -12.34
C GLU A 136 20.11 -7.10 -11.82
N CYS A 137 19.54 -5.89 -11.76
CA CYS A 137 20.26 -4.70 -11.29
C CYS A 137 20.51 -4.71 -9.78
N VAL A 138 19.59 -5.29 -9.01
CA VAL A 138 19.70 -5.43 -7.53
C VAL A 138 20.24 -6.79 -7.09
N ASP A 139 20.70 -7.62 -8.04
CA ASP A 139 21.20 -8.99 -7.80
C ASP A 139 20.24 -9.87 -6.97
N ALA A 140 18.93 -9.70 -7.17
CA ALA A 140 17.92 -10.41 -6.40
C ALA A 140 17.56 -11.78 -6.99
N ARG A 141 17.13 -12.73 -6.16
CA ARG A 141 16.62 -14.03 -6.63
C ARG A 141 15.34 -13.90 -7.43
N ALA A 142 14.44 -13.00 -7.04
CA ALA A 142 13.16 -12.79 -7.68
C ALA A 142 12.89 -11.32 -8.00
N GLY A 143 12.12 -11.10 -9.07
CA GLY A 143 11.50 -9.82 -9.38
C GLY A 143 10.07 -10.03 -9.89
N PHE A 144 9.15 -9.12 -9.56
CA PHE A 144 7.76 -9.23 -9.98
C PHE A 144 7.05 -7.87 -9.99
N ILE A 145 5.89 -7.82 -10.64
CA ILE A 145 4.96 -6.69 -10.56
C ILE A 145 3.65 -7.20 -9.98
N GLY A 146 3.26 -6.67 -8.83
CA GLY A 146 1.99 -6.92 -8.15
C GLY A 146 1.08 -5.70 -8.27
N LEU A 147 -0.14 -5.91 -8.78
CA LEU A 147 -1.21 -4.91 -8.78
C LEU A 147 -2.06 -5.11 -7.54
N VAL A 148 -2.36 -4.02 -6.84
CA VAL A 148 -3.18 -4.08 -5.63
C VAL A 148 -4.62 -3.77 -6.02
N GLU A 149 -5.46 -4.79 -6.11
CA GLU A 149 -6.90 -4.63 -6.34
C GLU A 149 -7.64 -4.35 -5.04
N GLU A 150 -8.97 -4.25 -5.07
CA GLU A 150 -9.79 -3.94 -3.88
C GLU A 150 -9.54 -4.97 -2.77
N ARG A 151 -9.56 -6.27 -3.11
CA ARG A 151 -9.45 -7.38 -2.17
C ARG A 151 -8.31 -8.37 -2.43
N HIS A 152 -7.59 -8.20 -3.54
CA HIS A 152 -6.52 -9.12 -3.93
C HIS A 152 -5.28 -8.37 -4.41
N GLU A 153 -4.15 -9.06 -4.39
CA GLU A 153 -3.00 -8.73 -5.20
C GLU A 153 -2.96 -9.69 -6.40
N THR A 154 -2.85 -9.11 -7.60
CA THR A 154 -2.76 -9.84 -8.87
C THR A 154 -1.37 -9.63 -9.48
N PHE A 155 -0.71 -10.71 -9.90
CA PHE A 155 0.64 -10.62 -10.43
C PHE A 155 0.66 -10.51 -11.96
N LEU A 156 1.17 -9.41 -12.50
CA LEU A 156 1.28 -9.22 -13.95
C LEU A 156 2.42 -10.04 -14.56
N THR A 157 3.50 -10.21 -13.78
CA THR A 157 4.73 -10.87 -14.20
C THR A 157 5.57 -11.22 -12.98
N GLY A 158 6.25 -12.37 -13.04
CA GLY A 158 7.24 -12.80 -12.07
C GLY A 158 8.43 -13.47 -12.76
N LYS A 159 9.62 -13.26 -12.20
CA LYS A 159 10.90 -13.83 -12.65
C LYS A 159 11.64 -14.37 -11.44
N GLY A 160 12.07 -15.63 -11.51
CA GLY A 160 12.73 -16.31 -10.40
C GLY A 160 11.80 -16.79 -9.29
N VAL A 161 10.48 -16.62 -9.47
CA VAL A 161 9.45 -16.99 -8.50
C VAL A 161 8.18 -17.42 -9.23
N ASP A 162 7.44 -18.36 -8.64
CA ASP A 162 6.09 -18.74 -9.09
C ASP A 162 5.07 -18.09 -8.14
N LEU A 163 4.23 -17.21 -8.70
CA LEU A 163 3.31 -16.38 -7.94
C LEU A 163 1.88 -16.63 -8.43
N SER A 164 0.98 -16.74 -7.47
CA SER A 164 -0.46 -16.80 -7.68
C SER A 164 -1.11 -15.66 -6.93
N ASP A 165 -2.24 -15.16 -7.42
CA ASP A 165 -3.01 -14.11 -6.77
C ASP A 165 -3.27 -14.42 -5.29
N ARG A 166 -3.34 -13.36 -4.47
CA ARG A 166 -3.45 -13.45 -3.01
C ARG A 166 -4.46 -12.47 -2.47
N GLU A 167 -5.01 -12.79 -1.30
CA GLU A 167 -5.79 -11.83 -0.53
C GLU A 167 -4.94 -10.59 -0.22
N ARG A 168 -5.51 -9.40 -0.37
CA ARG A 168 -4.80 -8.13 -0.14
C ARG A 168 -4.26 -8.00 1.28
N GLY A 169 -4.97 -8.53 2.27
CA GLY A 169 -4.51 -8.62 3.67
C GLY A 169 -3.22 -9.43 3.87
N ARG A 170 -2.85 -10.25 2.88
CA ARG A 170 -1.62 -11.06 2.90
C ARG A 170 -0.56 -10.55 1.93
N ALA A 171 -0.82 -9.44 1.24
CA ALA A 171 0.07 -8.88 0.24
C ALA A 171 0.99 -7.82 0.86
N VAL A 172 2.31 -8.05 0.75
CA VAL A 172 3.32 -7.08 1.18
C VAL A 172 3.17 -5.78 0.38
N CYS A 173 2.85 -5.88 -0.92
CA CYS A 173 2.60 -4.74 -1.79
C CYS A 173 1.45 -3.85 -1.31
N ALA A 174 0.44 -4.40 -0.63
CA ALA A 174 -0.67 -3.62 -0.09
C ALA A 174 -0.22 -2.60 0.97
N HIS A 175 0.87 -2.91 1.68
CA HIS A 175 1.50 -1.98 2.62
C HIS A 175 2.34 -0.94 1.87
N GLY A 176 3.14 -1.39 0.91
CA GLY A 176 4.02 -0.51 0.14
C GLY A 176 3.29 0.55 -0.71
N ILE A 177 2.08 0.28 -1.21
CA ILE A 177 1.31 1.29 -1.98
C ILE A 177 0.88 2.49 -1.15
N THR A 178 1.00 2.43 0.18
CA THR A 178 0.68 3.56 1.06
C THR A 178 1.84 4.54 1.23
N ASP A 179 3.03 4.18 0.76
CA ASP A 179 4.24 4.99 0.79
C ASP A 179 4.55 5.66 -0.56
N ASP A 180 5.26 6.79 -0.53
CA ASP A 180 5.63 7.57 -1.72
C ASP A 180 6.88 7.03 -2.43
N GLY A 181 7.69 6.26 -1.69
CA GLY A 181 8.98 5.74 -2.15
C GLY A 181 9.07 4.23 -2.00
N ALA A 182 10.28 3.71 -2.17
CA ALA A 182 10.52 2.29 -1.98
C ALA A 182 10.18 1.84 -0.54
N PHE A 183 9.53 0.69 -0.47
CA PHE A 183 9.18 -0.02 0.74
C PHE A 183 10.07 -1.25 0.87
N VAL A 184 10.88 -1.29 1.92
CA VAL A 184 11.88 -2.34 2.16
C VAL A 184 11.53 -3.07 3.44
N VAL A 185 11.62 -4.39 3.39
CA VAL A 185 11.43 -5.29 4.53
C VAL A 185 12.58 -6.30 4.53
N ASP A 186 13.45 -6.19 5.52
CA ASP A 186 14.65 -7.03 5.63
C ASP A 186 14.31 -8.50 5.95
N ASP A 187 13.28 -8.70 6.77
CA ASP A 187 12.80 -10.01 7.21
C ASP A 187 11.26 -10.03 7.32
N LEU A 188 10.62 -10.64 6.32
CA LEU A 188 9.17 -10.83 6.23
C LEU A 188 8.63 -11.75 7.33
N ALA A 189 9.44 -12.67 7.89
CA ALA A 189 8.99 -13.59 8.91
C ALA A 189 8.78 -12.91 10.27
N THR A 190 9.51 -11.82 10.51
CA THR A 190 9.40 -11.00 11.74
C THR A 190 8.66 -9.69 11.52
N SER A 191 8.36 -9.34 10.28
CA SER A 191 7.72 -8.08 9.95
C SER A 191 6.27 -8.00 10.40
N ASP A 192 5.97 -6.91 11.10
CA ASP A 192 4.60 -6.50 11.36
C ASP A 192 3.91 -5.89 10.12
N ARG A 193 4.46 -5.96 8.92
CA ARG A 193 3.78 -5.48 7.70
C ARG A 193 3.19 -6.58 6.84
N GLY A 194 3.09 -7.78 7.42
CA GLY A 194 2.24 -8.86 6.94
C GLY A 194 2.73 -9.54 5.67
N GLY A 195 2.30 -10.79 5.50
CA GLY A 195 2.48 -11.55 4.28
C GLY A 195 3.87 -12.19 4.14
N THR A 196 3.97 -13.03 3.11
CA THR A 196 5.20 -13.68 2.69
C THR A 196 5.19 -13.70 1.17
N VAL A 197 6.30 -13.42 0.49
CA VAL A 197 6.36 -13.50 -0.97
C VAL A 197 6.33 -14.96 -1.41
N THR A 198 7.17 -15.82 -0.86
CA THR A 198 7.05 -17.28 -0.86
C THR A 198 7.77 -17.79 0.38
N ALA A 199 7.51 -19.04 0.80
CA ALA A 199 8.09 -19.56 2.05
C ALA A 199 9.64 -19.59 2.10
N ASP A 200 10.31 -19.37 0.96
CA ASP A 200 11.76 -19.39 0.81
C ASP A 200 12.35 -17.98 0.50
N LEU A 201 11.56 -16.91 0.63
CA LEU A 201 11.98 -15.53 0.38
C LEU A 201 11.58 -14.66 1.59
N ASP A 202 12.59 -14.26 2.35
CA ASP A 202 12.45 -13.50 3.60
C ASP A 202 12.71 -12.01 3.40
N PHE A 203 13.42 -11.62 2.32
CA PHE A 203 13.62 -10.22 1.96
C PHE A 203 12.60 -9.73 0.92
N TYR A 204 12.18 -8.48 1.04
CA TYR A 204 11.37 -7.78 0.05
C TYR A 204 11.80 -6.32 -0.10
N ALA A 205 11.85 -5.84 -1.34
CA ALA A 205 11.80 -4.41 -1.64
C ALA A 205 10.84 -4.15 -2.80
N GLY A 206 10.03 -3.12 -2.69
CA GLY A 206 9.07 -2.72 -3.73
C GLY A 206 9.03 -1.22 -3.91
N ALA A 207 8.93 -0.74 -5.14
CA ALA A 207 8.69 0.67 -5.43
C ALA A 207 7.32 0.88 -6.11
N PRO A 208 6.57 1.94 -5.74
CA PRO A 208 5.22 2.18 -6.27
C PRO A 208 5.16 2.34 -7.79
N LEU A 209 4.17 1.70 -8.40
CA LEU A 209 3.76 1.93 -9.78
C LEU A 209 2.56 2.86 -9.81
N VAL A 210 2.67 3.90 -10.62
CA VAL A 210 1.68 4.98 -10.71
C VAL A 210 1.01 4.96 -12.08
N ALA A 211 -0.32 5.10 -12.10
CA ALA A 211 -1.11 5.33 -13.30
C ALA A 211 -2.17 6.38 -13.00
N GLY A 212 -2.36 7.36 -13.88
CA GLY A 212 -3.35 8.43 -13.68
C GLY A 212 -3.10 9.30 -12.44
N GLY A 213 -1.88 9.28 -11.90
CA GLY A 213 -1.52 9.95 -10.64
C GLY A 213 -1.73 9.10 -9.38
N GLU A 214 -2.23 7.87 -9.51
CA GLU A 214 -2.56 6.99 -8.40
C GLU A 214 -1.62 5.77 -8.31
N ARG A 215 -1.32 5.31 -7.09
CA ARG A 215 -0.43 4.17 -6.83
C ARG A 215 -1.18 2.83 -7.00
N ILE A 216 -1.11 2.26 -8.19
CA ILE A 216 -1.93 1.09 -8.57
C ILE A 216 -1.30 -0.27 -8.22
N GLY A 217 -0.01 -0.30 -7.90
CA GLY A 217 0.74 -1.52 -7.61
C GLY A 217 2.20 -1.24 -7.28
N MET A 218 3.03 -2.28 -7.34
CA MET A 218 4.45 -2.20 -6.97
C MET A 218 5.33 -2.98 -7.97
N LEU A 219 6.50 -2.42 -8.31
CA LEU A 219 7.61 -3.16 -8.91
C LEU A 219 8.51 -3.67 -7.79
N CYS A 220 8.64 -4.98 -7.68
CA CYS A 220 9.20 -5.63 -6.52
C CYS A 220 10.38 -6.54 -6.85
N VAL A 221 11.25 -6.71 -5.86
CA VAL A 221 12.30 -7.72 -5.79
C VAL A 221 12.22 -8.44 -4.45
N ALA A 222 12.63 -9.70 -4.42
CA ALA A 222 12.63 -10.53 -3.21
C ALA A 222 13.76 -11.55 -3.22
N ASP A 223 14.23 -11.91 -2.03
CA ASP A 223 15.41 -12.76 -1.84
C ASP A 223 15.33 -13.65 -0.58
N ASP A 224 16.21 -14.66 -0.44
CA ASP A 224 16.37 -15.47 0.79
C ASP A 224 17.27 -14.81 1.86
N GLY A 225 17.57 -13.53 1.68
CA GLY A 225 18.18 -12.64 2.67
C GLY A 225 18.44 -11.25 2.10
N GLY A 226 18.33 -10.20 2.92
CA GLY A 226 18.51 -8.80 2.52
C GLY A 226 19.97 -8.29 2.59
N ASP A 227 20.92 -9.18 2.88
CA ASP A 227 22.32 -8.80 3.10
C ASP A 227 22.92 -8.15 1.84
N GLY A 228 23.06 -6.82 1.87
CA GLY A 228 23.73 -6.05 0.82
C GLY A 228 22.80 -5.17 -0.02
N PHE A 229 21.47 -5.25 0.16
CA PHE A 229 20.57 -4.26 -0.43
C PHE A 229 20.83 -2.90 0.22
N ASP A 230 21.18 -1.90 -0.60
CA ASP A 230 21.58 -0.59 -0.12
C ASP A 230 20.74 0.58 -0.66
N GLU A 231 21.16 1.79 -0.34
CA GLU A 231 20.52 3.02 -0.80
C GLU A 231 20.64 3.20 -2.33
N THR A 232 21.71 2.69 -2.95
CA THR A 232 21.87 2.69 -4.40
C THR A 232 20.84 1.78 -5.06
N ASP A 233 20.65 0.60 -4.50
CA ASP A 233 19.66 -0.39 -4.91
C ASP A 233 18.24 0.14 -4.80
N THR A 234 17.94 0.81 -3.69
CA THR A 234 16.68 1.54 -3.46
C THR A 234 16.44 2.55 -4.59
N GLN A 235 17.41 3.42 -4.89
CA GLN A 235 17.29 4.41 -5.96
C GLN A 235 17.16 3.80 -7.35
N VAL A 236 17.79 2.65 -7.60
CA VAL A 236 17.65 1.91 -8.86
C VAL A 236 16.22 1.41 -9.00
N LEU A 237 15.67 0.78 -7.97
CA LEU A 237 14.30 0.24 -7.97
C LEU A 237 13.27 1.36 -8.18
N GLU A 238 13.40 2.47 -7.48
CA GLU A 238 12.52 3.65 -7.63
C GLU A 238 12.57 4.22 -9.05
N ARG A 239 13.76 4.35 -9.66
CA ARG A 239 13.90 4.85 -11.03
C ARG A 239 13.26 3.89 -12.05
N LEU A 240 13.40 2.58 -11.84
CA LEU A 240 12.76 1.58 -12.70
C LEU A 240 11.24 1.63 -12.56
N ALA A 241 10.72 1.79 -11.34
CA ALA A 241 9.29 1.94 -11.09
C ALA A 241 8.75 3.24 -11.71
N GLU A 242 9.47 4.35 -11.61
CA GLU A 242 9.11 5.63 -12.26
C GLU A 242 9.06 5.48 -13.79
N GLN A 243 10.06 4.83 -14.39
CA GLN A 243 10.07 4.56 -15.84
C GLN A 243 8.93 3.64 -16.26
N THR A 244 8.65 2.62 -15.46
CA THR A 244 7.54 1.69 -15.68
C THR A 244 6.20 2.42 -15.62
N SER A 245 6.00 3.28 -14.62
CA SER A 245 4.80 4.10 -14.43
C SER A 245 4.55 5.01 -15.63
N ARG A 246 5.59 5.72 -16.10
CA ARG A 246 5.51 6.54 -17.33
C ARG A 246 5.14 5.74 -18.57
N TYR A 247 5.58 4.48 -18.63
CA TYR A 247 5.23 3.60 -19.74
C TYR A 247 3.77 3.13 -19.63
N ILE A 248 3.29 2.81 -18.42
CA ILE A 248 1.90 2.48 -18.14
C ILE A 248 0.99 3.66 -18.55
N ASP A 249 1.26 4.88 -18.08
CA ASP A 249 0.47 6.07 -18.45
C ASP A 249 0.41 6.31 -19.96
N ARG A 250 1.48 5.96 -20.68
CA ARG A 250 1.58 6.24 -22.11
C ARG A 250 0.93 5.16 -22.98
N TYR A 251 0.95 3.92 -22.54
CA TYR A 251 0.60 2.76 -23.38
C TYR A 251 -0.48 1.87 -22.77
N GLY A 252 -0.89 2.13 -21.53
CA GLY A 252 -1.94 1.41 -20.82
C GLY A 252 -3.33 2.04 -20.96
N THR A 253 -3.46 3.21 -21.57
CA THR A 253 -4.78 3.80 -21.85
C THR A 253 -5.25 3.42 -23.26
N SER A 254 -6.49 2.92 -23.38
CA SER A 254 -7.14 2.58 -24.65
C SER A 254 -7.40 3.78 -25.57
#